data_AF-A0A7C6NDT4-F1
#
_entry.id   AF-A0A7C6NDT4-F1
#
_cell.length_a   1.000
_cell.length_b   1.000
_cell.length_c   1.000
_cell.angle_alpha   90.00
_cell.angle_beta   90.00
_cell.angle_gamma   90.00
#
_symmetry.space_group_name_H-M   'P 1'
#
loop_
_entity.id
_entity.type
_entity.pdbx_description
1 polymer ?
#
loop_
_entity_poly.entity_id
_entity_poly.type
_entity_poly.pdbx_seq_one_letter_code
_entity_poly.pdbx_strand_id
1 'polypeptide(L)' 'MKRNTNYVLGADFGSDSVRVVIIDAADGKMAGSGVSNYKRWREGKYCDPKLNQFRQHPLDYIESFEEAVKKAA' A
#
# COMPACT_ATOMS: atom_id res chain seq x y z
N MET A 1 7.16 1.81 25.84
CA MET A 1 5.76 1.35 25.69
C MET A 1 5.68 -0.13 26.06
N LYS A 2 4.49 -0.68 26.36
CA LYS A 2 4.34 -2.14 26.51
C LYS A 2 4.23 -2.78 25.12
N ARG A 3 4.74 -4.01 24.96
CA ARG A 3 4.57 -4.76 23.70
C ARG A 3 3.11 -5.11 23.47
N ASN A 4 2.74 -5.26 22.21
CA ASN A 4 1.42 -5.62 21.70
C ASN A 4 0.28 -4.68 22.13
N THR A 5 0.58 -3.44 22.54
CA THR A 5 -0.46 -2.46 22.93
C THR A 5 -0.64 -1.34 21.92
N ASN A 6 0.47 -0.86 21.33
CA ASN A 6 0.45 0.25 20.38
C ASN A 6 1.20 -0.19 19.13
N TYR A 7 0.59 0.05 17.97
CA TYR A 7 1.19 -0.26 16.68
C TYR A 7 1.26 0.99 15.81
N VAL A 8 2.29 1.06 14.98
CA VAL A 8 2.44 2.08 13.94
C VAL A 8 2.34 1.39 12.58
N LEU A 9 1.63 2.02 11.66
CA LEU A 9 1.48 1.54 10.30
C LEU A 9 2.35 2.38 9.36
N GLY A 10 3.20 1.71 8.59
CA GLY A 10 3.96 2.32 7.49
C GLY A 10 3.36 1.93 6.16
N ALA A 11 3.17 2.90 5.27
CA ALA A 11 2.68 2.68 3.90
C ALA A 11 3.71 3.18 2.89
N ASP A 12 4.04 2.33 1.92
CA ASP A 12 4.98 2.61 0.82
C ASP A 12 4.22 2.49 -0.50
N PHE A 13 3.97 3.65 -1.12
CA PHE A 13 3.22 3.77 -2.38
C PHE A 13 4.20 3.73 -3.55
N GLY A 14 4.24 2.58 -4.23
CA GLY A 14 5.04 2.36 -5.42
C GLY A 14 4.34 2.78 -6.72
N SER A 15 4.92 2.37 -7.85
CA SER A 15 4.35 2.68 -9.16
C SER A 15 3.13 1.82 -9.53
N ASP A 16 3.05 0.59 -9.05
CA ASP A 16 2.00 -0.36 -9.43
C ASP A 16 1.25 -0.97 -8.24
N SER A 17 1.63 -0.61 -7.03
CA SER A 17 1.17 -1.25 -5.81
C SER A 17 1.47 -0.39 -4.57
N VAL A 18 0.79 -0.69 -3.48
CA VAL A 18 1.12 -0.19 -2.14
C VAL A 18 1.46 -1.35 -1.22
N ARG A 19 2.52 -1.18 -0.42
CA ARG A 19 2.89 -2.07 0.68
C ARG A 19 2.57 -1.41 2.01
N VAL A 20 2.01 -2.17 2.92
CA VAL A 20 1.76 -1.77 4.30
C VAL A 20 2.51 -2.70 5.25
N VAL A 21 3.13 -2.13 6.28
CA VAL A 21 3.72 -2.85 7.41
C VAL A 21 3.13 -2.35 8.72
N ILE A 22 2.90 -3.27 9.65
CA ILE A 22 2.47 -2.96 11.02
C ILE A 22 3.64 -3.28 11.94
N ILE A 23 4.05 -2.30 12.75
CA ILE A 23 5.20 -2.36 13.64
C ILE A 23 4.74 -2.18 15.08
N ASP A 24 5.21 -3.03 16.01
CA ASP A 24 5.04 -2.80 17.44
C ASP A 24 5.87 -1.58 17.86
N ALA A 25 5.19 -0.56 18.40
CA ALA A 25 5.82 0.69 18.79
C ALA A 25 6.78 0.55 19.99
N ALA A 26 6.73 -0.56 20.72
CA ALA A 26 7.58 -0.80 21.89
C ALA A 26 8.98 -1.29 21.53
N ASP A 27 9.14 -2.08 20.46
CA ASP A 27 10.42 -2.70 20.12
C ASP A 27 10.78 -2.63 18.62
N GLY A 28 9.92 -2.04 17.78
CA GLY A 28 10.16 -1.89 16.36
C GLY A 28 10.03 -3.18 15.56
N LYS A 29 9.54 -4.28 16.16
CA LYS A 29 9.34 -5.54 15.44
C LYS A 29 8.12 -5.47 14.55
N MET A 30 8.22 -6.11 13.40
CA MET A 30 7.12 -6.25 12.46
C MET A 30 6.10 -7.24 13.00
N ALA A 31 4.86 -6.77 13.16
CA ALA A 31 3.71 -7.57 13.58
C ALA A 31 2.94 -8.13 12.37
N GLY A 32 3.00 -7.45 11.22
CA GLY A 32 2.36 -7.91 9.99
C GLY A 32 2.74 -7.08 8.77
N SER A 33 2.40 -7.59 7.58
CA SER A 33 2.65 -6.90 6.32
C SER A 33 1.64 -7.32 5.24
N GLY A 34 1.31 -6.40 4.35
CA GLY A 34 0.34 -6.62 3.28
C GLY A 34 0.70 -5.82 2.03
N VAL A 35 0.37 -6.35 0.85
CA VAL A 35 0.57 -5.69 -0.44
C VAL A 35 -0.71 -5.76 -1.25
N SER A 36 -1.06 -4.68 -1.94
CA SER A 36 -2.12 -4.67 -2.95
C SER A 36 -1.68 -3.90 -4.19
N ASN A 37 -2.01 -4.46 -5.36
CA ASN A 37 -1.71 -3.89 -6.66
C ASN A 37 -2.80 -2.89 -7.06
N TYR A 38 -2.42 -1.85 -7.80
CA TYR A 38 -3.32 -0.87 -8.39
C TYR A 38 -4.06 -1.50 -9.57
N LYS A 39 -5.38 -1.68 -9.42
CA LYS A 39 -6.20 -2.42 -10.39
C LYS A 39 -6.23 -1.71 -11.74
N ARG A 40 -6.48 -0.40 -11.76
CA ARG A 40 -6.61 0.38 -13.01
C ARG A 40 -5.27 0.57 -13.69
N TRP A 41 -4.20 0.78 -12.91
CA TRP A 41 -2.83 0.79 -13.42
C TRP A 41 -2.47 -0.53 -14.14
N ARG A 42 -2.76 -1.68 -13.53
CA ARG A 42 -2.49 -3.01 -14.13
C ARG A 42 -3.27 -3.23 -15.43
N GLU A 43 -4.46 -2.64 -15.55
CA GLU A 43 -5.26 -2.65 -16.78
C GLU A 43 -4.78 -1.63 -17.83
N GLY A 44 -3.74 -0.83 -17.54
CA GLY A 44 -3.22 0.21 -18.42
C GLY A 44 -4.17 1.40 -18.60
N LYS A 45 -5.19 1.54 -17.75
CA LYS A 45 -6.15 2.64 -17.84
C LYS A 45 -5.43 3.98 -17.66
N TYR A 46 -5.87 4.98 -18.41
CA TYR A 46 -5.33 6.34 -18.41
C TYR A 46 -3.86 6.47 -18.86
N CYS A 47 -3.25 5.38 -19.34
CA CYS A 47 -1.92 5.38 -19.94
C CYS A 47 -2.01 5.40 -21.47
N ASP A 48 -1.15 6.19 -22.09
CA ASP A 48 -0.89 6.16 -23.54
C ASP A 48 0.63 6.17 -23.77
N PRO A 49 1.25 4.99 -23.98
CA PRO A 49 2.69 4.91 -24.22
C PRO A 49 3.16 5.66 -25.47
N LYS A 50 2.32 5.80 -26.51
CA LYS A 50 2.69 6.53 -27.74
C LYS A 50 2.85 8.02 -27.47
N LEU A 51 2.15 8.53 -26.45
CA LEU A 51 2.24 9.91 -25.98
C LEU A 51 3.13 10.06 -24.74
N ASN A 52 3.84 8.99 -24.32
CA ASN A 52 4.61 8.96 -23.07
C ASN A 52 3.79 9.38 -21.84
N GLN A 53 2.51 9.00 -21.81
CA GLN A 53 1.58 9.34 -20.75
C GLN A 53 1.35 8.13 -19.84
N PHE A 54 1.69 8.26 -18.56
CA PHE A 54 1.47 7.24 -17.54
C PHE A 54 0.82 7.89 -16.32
N ARG A 55 -0.44 7.55 -16.06
CA ARG A 55 -1.25 8.18 -15.02
C ARG A 55 -1.79 7.12 -14.07
N GLN A 56 -1.43 7.22 -12.81
CA GLN A 56 -2.09 6.45 -11.77
C GLN A 56 -3.41 7.12 -11.38
N HIS A 57 -4.41 6.32 -11.04
CA HIS A 57 -5.73 6.82 -10.65
C HIS A 57 -5.83 6.93 -9.11
N PRO A 58 -6.28 8.06 -8.53
CA PRO A 58 -6.38 8.22 -7.07
C PRO A 58 -7.20 7.15 -6.36
N LEU A 59 -8.22 6.60 -7.03
CA LEU A 59 -9.02 5.50 -6.46
C LEU A 59 -8.21 4.19 -6.28
N ASP A 60 -7.18 3.94 -7.09
CA ASP A 60 -6.27 2.81 -6.85
C ASP A 60 -5.49 2.99 -5.53
N TYR A 61 -5.14 4.22 -5.17
CA TYR A 61 -4.44 4.49 -3.91
C TYR A 61 -5.32 4.16 -2.71
N ILE A 62 -6.59 4.56 -2.73
CA ILE A 62 -7.53 4.35 -1.61
C ILE A 62 -7.88 2.87 -1.48
N GLU A 63 -8.36 2.24 -2.55
CA GLU A 63 -8.83 0.85 -2.53
C GLU A 63 -7.68 -0.12 -2.21
N SER A 64 -6.51 0.06 -2.84
CA SER A 64 -5.37 -0.81 -2.59
C SER A 64 -4.75 -0.55 -1.21
N PHE A 65 -4.81 0.68 -0.68
CA PHE A 65 -4.36 0.94 0.70
C PHE A 65 -5.26 0.23 1.71
N GLU A 66 -6.58 0.36 1.60
CA GLU A 66 -7.52 -0.35 2.47
C GLU A 66 -7.31 -1.88 2.42
N GLU A 67 -7.11 -2.43 1.22
CA GLU A 67 -6.83 -3.85 1.03
C GLU A 67 -5.48 -4.26 1.64
N ALA A 68 -4.42 -3.46 1.46
CA ALA A 68 -3.11 -3.74 2.02
C ALA A 68 -3.11 -3.68 3.55
N VAL A 69 -3.83 -2.73 4.16
CA VAL A 69 -4.04 -2.64 5.61
C VAL A 69 -4.74 -3.90 6.12
N LYS A 70 -5.83 -4.33 5.47
CA LYS A 70 -6.57 -5.55 5.84
C LYS A 70 -5.74 -6.82 5.71
N LYS A 71 -4.80 -6.88 4.77
CA LYS A 71 -3.86 -8.01 4.63
C LYS A 71 -2.73 -7.99 5.67
N ALA A 72 -2.38 -6.81 6.17
CA ALA A 72 -1.30 -6.62 7.13
C ALA A 72 -1.73 -6.86 8.58
N ALA A 73 -3.02 -6.68 8.88
CA ALA A 73 -3.63 -6.91 10.19
C ALA A 73 -4.01 -8.39 10.39
#